data_AF-A0A932JUH2-F1
#
_entry.id   AF-A0A932JUH2-F1
#
_cell.length_a   1.000
_cell.length_b   1.000
_cell.length_c   1.000
_cell.angle_alpha   90.00
_cell.angle_beta   90.00
_cell.angle_gamma   90.00
#
_symmetry.space_group_name_H-M   'P 1'
#
loop_
_entity.id
_entity.type
_entity.pdbx_description
1 polymer ?
#
loop_
_entity_poly.entity_id
_entity_poly.type
_entity_poly.pdbx_seq_one_letter_code
_entity_poly.pdbx_strand_id
1 'polypeptide(L)'
;MRPWLCVLSLAAALARPAGALEAVPLQGTAGSKLREVWALARAKFPDAKLISISGASSLEGRARCSPKFPFQNGWRFTFFSPGSGEFIMMAECGGATAGPLRQLRAKAEELSKLTVSGKFIDSDQALKALARAGIDLAGIEAKTPGKRAFSLMLARLEDDRFKAHPMVWRVSGGGEHWVVDAVHNEKFDPTRYGHDYSVALASMVANSVNLAERPKRTDVYTAKTDLENALAYARKHFADANLMAIEGFVDAWGGSPCTGPGDGWAFYFYSPRRSDFEVLFACNGFVGPGPTRNIPLDLARHEPIAGPYIDSDVAVDDLLVTHGDAFHETMGRKFTRNGTLLLRQYKTPPFNDPGLWKVRVLWELTVGRSIFRMDAVNGRLLDVR
;
A
#
# COMPACT_ATOMS: atom_id res chain seq x y z
N MET A 1 15.89 -82.39 -31.01
CA MET A 1 15.90 -81.72 -29.70
C MET A 1 16.72 -80.45 -29.78
N ARG A 2 16.10 -79.33 -29.43
CA ARG A 2 16.67 -78.03 -29.01
C ARG A 2 17.32 -77.12 -30.07
N PRO A 3 17.11 -75.79 -29.91
CA PRO A 3 16.96 -74.87 -31.03
C PRO A 3 18.11 -73.86 -31.14
N TRP A 4 18.25 -73.31 -32.35
CA TRP A 4 18.93 -72.05 -32.61
C TRP A 4 18.15 -70.88 -31.99
N LEU A 5 18.83 -70.00 -31.26
CA LEU A 5 18.28 -68.73 -30.80
C LEU A 5 19.15 -67.58 -31.30
N CYS A 6 18.44 -66.65 -31.92
CA CYS A 6 18.84 -65.40 -32.53
C CYS A 6 19.85 -64.58 -31.72
N VAL A 7 20.88 -64.11 -32.42
CA VAL A 7 21.68 -62.95 -32.02
C VAL A 7 20.86 -61.69 -32.30
N LEU A 8 20.26 -61.14 -31.25
CA LEU A 8 19.64 -59.81 -31.26
C LEU A 8 20.66 -58.81 -30.71
N SER A 9 21.39 -58.18 -31.63
CA SER A 9 22.15 -56.96 -31.38
C SER A 9 21.20 -55.78 -31.42
N LEU A 10 20.87 -55.14 -30.29
CA LEU A 10 20.41 -53.75 -30.28
C LEU A 10 20.42 -53.12 -28.87
N ALA A 11 21.05 -51.96 -28.77
CA ALA A 11 20.82 -50.90 -27.77
C ALA A 11 21.19 -51.19 -26.30
N ALA A 12 22.48 -51.18 -25.99
CA ALA A 12 22.98 -50.82 -24.66
C ALA A 12 23.84 -49.55 -24.77
N ALA A 13 23.21 -48.42 -25.04
CA ALA A 13 23.83 -47.10 -24.97
C ALA A 13 22.88 -46.11 -24.29
N LEU A 14 23.38 -45.50 -23.20
CA LEU A 14 22.96 -44.21 -22.66
C LEU A 14 21.57 -44.15 -22.01
N ALA A 15 21.47 -44.68 -20.80
CA ALA A 15 20.61 -44.09 -19.78
C ALA A 15 21.47 -43.76 -18.55
N ARG A 16 22.23 -42.66 -18.62
CA ARG A 16 22.69 -41.98 -17.41
C ARG A 16 21.43 -41.41 -16.73
N PRO A 17 21.19 -41.67 -15.44
CA PRO A 17 20.16 -40.93 -14.73
C PRO A 17 20.54 -39.45 -14.81
N ALA A 18 19.59 -38.63 -15.25
CA ALA A 18 19.68 -37.18 -15.15
C ALA A 18 19.87 -36.84 -13.67
N GLY A 19 21.14 -36.71 -13.25
CA GLY A 19 21.48 -36.13 -11.98
C GLY A 19 20.80 -34.77 -11.94
N ALA A 20 19.92 -34.58 -10.96
CA ALA A 20 19.44 -33.26 -10.60
C ALA A 20 20.68 -32.39 -10.48
N LEU A 21 20.79 -31.39 -11.37
CA LEU A 21 21.78 -30.34 -11.24
C LEU A 21 21.53 -29.71 -9.87
N GLU A 22 22.35 -30.07 -8.88
CA GLU A 22 22.45 -29.33 -7.64
C GLU A 22 22.73 -27.88 -8.05
N ALA A 23 21.71 -27.04 -7.90
CA ALA A 23 21.83 -25.64 -8.21
C ALA A 23 22.96 -25.08 -7.36
N VAL A 24 24.08 -24.71 -8.01
CA VAL A 24 25.20 -24.04 -7.34
C VAL A 24 24.61 -22.87 -6.53
N PRO A 25 24.82 -22.81 -5.20
CA PRO A 25 24.23 -21.76 -4.39
C PRO A 25 24.61 -20.39 -4.93
N LEU A 26 23.61 -19.60 -5.31
CA LEU A 26 23.82 -18.24 -5.78
C LEU A 26 24.45 -17.42 -4.64
N GLN A 27 25.68 -16.97 -4.84
CA GLN A 27 26.35 -16.10 -3.89
C GLN A 27 25.72 -14.69 -3.93
N GLY A 28 25.56 -14.07 -2.76
CA GLY A 28 25.08 -12.68 -2.63
C GLY A 28 23.57 -12.51 -2.54
N THR A 29 22.81 -13.58 -2.40
CA THR A 29 21.38 -13.56 -2.00
C THR A 29 21.24 -13.35 -0.49
N ALA A 30 20.04 -12.97 -0.04
CA ALA A 30 19.77 -12.70 1.38
C ALA A 30 20.06 -13.91 2.29
N GLY A 31 19.57 -15.07 1.90
CA GLY A 31 19.69 -16.35 2.61
C GLY A 31 21.12 -16.90 2.59
N SER A 32 21.88 -16.66 1.52
CA SER A 32 23.31 -17.05 1.46
C SER A 32 24.14 -16.40 2.57
N LYS A 33 23.72 -15.25 3.09
CA LYS A 33 24.45 -14.44 4.08
C LYS A 33 23.88 -14.50 5.49
N LEU A 34 22.64 -14.96 5.61
CA LEU A 34 21.91 -14.97 6.88
C LEU A 34 22.67 -15.75 7.97
N ARG A 35 23.23 -16.93 7.66
CA ARG A 35 23.89 -17.77 8.67
C ARG A 35 25.05 -17.04 9.34
N GLU A 36 25.90 -16.39 8.54
CA GLU A 36 27.09 -15.66 9.02
C GLU A 36 26.67 -14.44 9.84
N VAL A 37 25.73 -13.64 9.33
CA VAL A 37 25.24 -12.43 10.01
C VAL A 37 24.53 -12.78 11.31
N TRP A 38 23.75 -13.87 11.33
CA TRP A 38 23.05 -14.31 12.53
C TRP A 38 24.01 -14.82 13.60
N ALA A 39 25.08 -15.53 13.23
CA ALA A 39 26.12 -15.93 14.16
C ALA A 39 26.79 -14.71 14.82
N LEU A 40 27.10 -13.67 14.04
CA LEU A 40 27.66 -12.41 14.56
C LEU A 40 26.68 -11.68 15.49
N ALA A 41 25.40 -11.63 15.15
CA ALA A 41 24.38 -11.04 16.02
C ALA A 41 24.27 -11.79 17.36
N ARG A 42 24.30 -13.13 17.33
CA ARG A 42 24.19 -13.99 18.52
C ARG A 42 25.45 -14.06 19.37
N ALA A 43 26.62 -13.80 18.80
CA ALA A 43 27.85 -13.67 19.57
C ALA A 43 27.77 -12.52 20.60
N LYS A 44 27.09 -11.43 20.25
CA LYS A 44 26.89 -10.28 21.14
C LYS A 44 25.57 -10.34 21.93
N PHE A 45 24.52 -10.87 21.31
CA PHE A 45 23.19 -10.97 21.89
C PHE A 45 22.65 -12.41 21.72
N PRO A 46 22.96 -13.33 22.65
CA PRO A 46 22.70 -14.77 22.48
C PRO A 46 21.25 -15.16 22.18
N ASP A 47 20.30 -14.31 22.59
CA ASP A 47 18.86 -14.43 22.45
C ASP A 47 18.29 -13.68 21.24
N ALA A 48 19.13 -13.10 20.38
CA ALA A 48 18.71 -12.35 19.20
C ALA A 48 17.88 -13.19 18.23
N LYS A 49 16.67 -12.70 17.93
CA LYS A 49 15.70 -13.27 16.99
C LYS A 49 15.64 -12.43 15.73
N LEU A 50 15.60 -13.06 14.56
CA LEU A 50 15.47 -12.36 13.28
C LEU A 50 14.06 -11.75 13.17
N ILE A 51 13.98 -10.48 12.75
CA ILE A 51 12.74 -9.74 12.53
C ILE A 51 12.52 -9.48 11.04
N SER A 52 13.56 -9.06 10.33
CA SER A 52 13.45 -8.79 8.90
C SER A 52 14.78 -8.86 8.17
N ILE A 53 14.70 -9.11 6.86
CA ILE A 53 15.79 -8.94 5.92
C ILE A 53 15.32 -7.96 4.85
N SER A 54 16.13 -6.96 4.50
CA SER A 54 15.76 -5.97 3.48
C SER A 54 16.95 -5.58 2.63
N GLY A 55 16.74 -5.30 1.36
CA GLY A 55 17.82 -4.92 0.47
C GLY A 55 17.33 -4.68 -0.95
N ALA A 56 18.21 -4.07 -1.74
CA ALA A 56 17.97 -3.87 -3.16
C ALA A 56 18.70 -4.94 -3.97
N SER A 57 18.01 -5.54 -4.94
CA SER A 57 18.57 -6.62 -5.75
C SER A 57 18.46 -6.38 -7.25
N SER A 58 19.25 -7.15 -8.00
CA SER A 58 19.00 -7.44 -9.42
C SER A 58 17.90 -8.49 -9.59
N LEU A 59 17.57 -8.82 -10.84
CA LEU A 59 16.64 -9.88 -11.23
C LEU A 59 17.03 -11.26 -10.67
N GLU A 60 18.33 -11.53 -10.47
CA GLU A 60 18.81 -12.78 -9.88
C GLU A 60 18.67 -12.82 -8.35
N GLY A 61 18.09 -11.79 -7.73
CA GLY A 61 17.91 -11.71 -6.29
C GLY A 61 19.22 -11.46 -5.51
N ARG A 62 20.28 -11.02 -6.19
CA ARG A 62 21.57 -10.66 -5.58
C ARG A 62 21.59 -9.20 -5.18
N ALA A 63 22.13 -8.89 -4.01
CA ALA A 63 22.29 -7.49 -3.60
C ALA A 63 23.21 -6.75 -4.57
N ARG A 64 22.79 -5.57 -5.04
CA ARG A 64 23.67 -4.64 -5.79
C ARG A 64 24.56 -3.89 -4.82
N CYS A 65 25.51 -4.64 -4.27
CA CYS A 65 26.26 -4.32 -3.08
C CYS A 65 27.36 -3.26 -3.33
N SER A 66 27.63 -2.43 -2.33
CA SER A 66 28.76 -1.49 -2.31
C SER A 66 29.46 -1.56 -0.95
N PRO A 67 30.71 -2.08 -0.87
CA PRO A 67 31.40 -2.25 0.40
C PRO A 67 31.62 -0.94 1.17
N LYS A 68 31.61 0.21 0.47
CA LYS A 68 31.70 1.54 1.08
C LYS A 68 30.43 1.96 1.84
N PHE A 69 29.27 1.40 1.46
CA PHE A 69 27.96 1.78 1.98
C PHE A 69 27.07 0.54 2.19
N PRO A 70 27.46 -0.37 3.09
CA PRO A 70 26.81 -1.67 3.25
C PRO A 70 25.35 -1.56 3.73
N PHE A 71 25.02 -0.57 4.57
CA PHE A 71 23.63 -0.36 5.01
C PHE A 71 22.71 0.19 3.91
N GLN A 72 23.28 0.90 2.94
CA GLN A 72 22.54 1.50 1.84
C GLN A 72 22.40 0.52 0.68
N ASN A 73 23.45 -0.24 0.38
CA ASN A 73 23.56 -1.03 -0.84
C ASN A 73 23.63 -2.56 -0.61
N GLY A 74 23.80 -3.02 0.62
CA GLY A 74 23.85 -4.43 0.98
C GLY A 74 22.52 -4.98 1.49
N TRP A 75 22.55 -6.23 1.95
CA TRP A 75 21.45 -6.84 2.69
C TRP A 75 21.49 -6.37 4.14
N ARG A 76 20.38 -5.79 4.60
CA ARG A 76 20.20 -5.38 6.00
C ARG A 76 19.37 -6.41 6.74
N PHE A 77 19.92 -6.92 7.83
CA PHE A 77 19.31 -7.89 8.74
C PHE A 77 18.97 -7.18 10.04
N THR A 78 17.70 -7.26 10.44
CA THR A 78 17.22 -6.69 11.69
C THR A 78 16.92 -7.82 12.66
N PHE A 79 17.53 -7.77 13.84
CA PHE A 79 17.29 -8.68 14.94
C PHE A 79 16.71 -7.93 16.14
N PHE A 80 16.02 -8.66 17.01
CA PHE A 80 15.54 -8.18 18.30
C PHE A 80 16.06 -9.12 19.40
N SER A 81 16.62 -8.57 20.47
CA SER A 81 17.06 -9.31 21.66
C SER A 81 16.05 -9.08 22.80
N PRO A 82 15.19 -10.07 23.12
CA PRO A 82 14.16 -9.92 24.16
C PRO A 82 14.71 -9.59 25.55
N GLY A 83 15.85 -10.18 25.94
CA GLY A 83 16.47 -10.00 27.24
C GLY A 83 17.10 -8.63 27.43
N SER A 84 17.47 -7.93 26.35
CA SER A 84 17.94 -6.54 26.39
C SER A 84 16.88 -5.51 25.99
N GLY A 85 15.82 -5.94 25.30
CA GLY A 85 14.82 -5.04 24.72
C GLY A 85 15.31 -4.25 23.51
N GLU A 86 16.38 -4.69 22.84
CA GLU A 86 17.05 -3.90 21.80
C GLU A 86 16.90 -4.44 20.39
N PHE A 87 16.83 -3.51 19.43
CA PHE A 87 16.97 -3.82 18.02
C PHE A 87 18.42 -3.72 17.57
N ILE A 88 18.84 -4.71 16.81
CA ILE A 88 20.19 -4.87 16.32
C ILE A 88 20.11 -4.96 14.80
N MET A 89 20.65 -3.96 14.12
CA MET A 89 20.77 -4.00 12.67
C MET A 89 22.19 -4.32 12.25
N MET A 90 22.31 -5.29 11.36
CA MET A 90 23.54 -5.69 10.70
C MET A 90 23.34 -5.49 9.20
N ALA A 91 24.40 -5.17 8.47
CA ALA A 91 24.38 -5.15 7.02
C ALA A 91 25.48 -6.05 6.46
N GLU A 92 25.21 -6.77 5.38
CA GLU A 92 26.19 -7.58 4.67
C GLU A 92 26.29 -7.11 3.22
N CYS A 93 27.54 -7.05 2.76
CA CYS A 93 27.87 -6.68 1.40
C CYS A 93 29.11 -7.43 0.93
N GLY A 94 28.94 -8.51 0.15
CA GLY A 94 30.05 -9.15 -0.56
C GLY A 94 31.12 -9.76 0.34
N GLY A 95 30.75 -10.24 1.53
CA GLY A 95 31.61 -10.80 2.58
C GLY A 95 31.90 -9.84 3.73
N ALA A 96 31.71 -8.53 3.53
CA ALA A 96 31.88 -7.54 4.60
C ALA A 96 30.58 -7.38 5.39
N THR A 97 30.63 -7.64 6.70
CA THR A 97 29.51 -7.37 7.61
C THR A 97 29.77 -6.07 8.39
N ALA A 98 28.80 -5.16 8.38
CA ALA A 98 28.81 -3.90 9.12
C ALA A 98 27.72 -3.89 10.21
N GLY A 99 27.96 -3.14 11.29
CA GLY A 99 27.12 -3.14 12.49
C GLY A 99 27.82 -3.81 13.68
N PRO A 100 27.10 -4.05 14.79
CA PRO A 100 25.67 -3.79 14.98
C PRO A 100 25.35 -2.31 15.20
N LEU A 101 24.33 -1.81 14.51
CA LEU A 101 23.67 -0.54 14.86
C LEU A 101 22.52 -0.83 15.82
N ARG A 102 22.60 -0.26 17.03
CA ARG A 102 21.54 -0.37 18.04
C ARG A 102 20.45 0.65 17.75
N GLN A 103 19.19 0.23 17.79
CA GLN A 103 18.04 1.12 17.86
C GLN A 103 17.24 0.83 19.13
N LEU A 104 16.98 1.88 19.90
CA LEU A 104 16.09 1.83 21.06
C LEU A 104 14.65 2.00 20.57
N ARG A 105 13.84 0.94 20.66
CA ARG A 105 12.38 1.01 20.46
C ARG A 105 11.70 0.33 21.64
N ALA A 106 10.62 0.94 22.15
CA ALA A 106 10.10 0.72 23.49
C ALA A 106 8.94 -0.31 23.62
N LYS A 107 8.78 -1.29 22.73
CA LYS A 107 7.68 -2.28 22.84
C LYS A 107 8.14 -3.70 22.50
N ALA A 108 8.35 -4.55 23.52
CA ALA A 108 8.99 -5.86 23.40
C ALA A 108 8.02 -7.05 23.20
N GLU A 109 6.80 -7.00 23.74
CA GLU A 109 5.92 -8.18 23.82
C GLU A 109 5.30 -8.57 22.47
N GLU A 110 4.82 -7.60 21.68
CA GLU A 110 4.20 -7.85 20.37
C GLU A 110 5.22 -8.31 19.32
N LEU A 111 6.48 -7.90 19.45
CA LEU A 111 7.55 -8.22 18.50
C LEU A 111 7.96 -9.69 18.50
N SER A 112 7.75 -10.40 19.61
CA SER A 112 7.99 -11.83 19.69
C SER A 112 7.15 -12.61 18.67
N LYS A 113 5.95 -12.10 18.32
CA LYS A 113 5.04 -12.69 17.33
C LYS A 113 5.47 -12.41 15.89
N LEU A 114 6.30 -11.38 15.68
CA LEU A 114 6.77 -10.93 14.36
C LEU A 114 8.14 -11.50 13.98
N THR A 115 8.69 -12.42 14.79
CA THR A 115 9.98 -13.05 14.50
C THR A 115 9.91 -13.96 13.28
N VAL A 116 10.87 -13.79 12.38
CA VAL A 116 11.08 -14.65 11.22
C VAL A 116 11.80 -15.90 11.70
N SER A 117 11.16 -17.05 11.53
CA SER A 117 11.65 -18.35 11.98
C SER A 117 11.14 -19.47 11.09
N GLY A 118 11.83 -20.62 11.12
CA GLY A 118 11.51 -21.77 10.27
C GLY A 118 12.15 -21.68 8.89
N LYS A 119 11.67 -22.53 7.97
CA LYS A 119 12.15 -22.60 6.59
C LYS A 119 11.43 -21.56 5.74
N PHE A 120 12.19 -20.81 4.96
CA PHE A 120 11.67 -19.85 3.99
C PHE A 120 12.55 -19.81 2.74
N ILE A 121 11.99 -19.36 1.63
CA ILE A 121 12.67 -19.17 0.36
C ILE A 121 13.58 -17.94 0.40
N ASP A 122 14.64 -17.99 -0.39
CA ASP A 122 15.59 -16.89 -0.53
C ASP A 122 15.08 -15.81 -1.52
N SER A 123 15.79 -14.69 -1.62
CA SER A 123 15.47 -13.53 -2.47
C SER A 123 15.38 -13.87 -3.96
N ASP A 124 16.22 -14.78 -4.47
CA ASP A 124 16.16 -15.23 -5.87
C ASP A 124 14.89 -16.05 -6.14
N GLN A 125 14.53 -16.92 -5.19
CA GLN A 125 13.32 -17.75 -5.28
C GLN A 125 12.06 -16.90 -5.20
N ALA A 126 12.06 -15.83 -4.40
CA ALA A 126 10.97 -14.87 -4.35
C ALA A 126 10.72 -14.22 -5.72
N LEU A 127 11.76 -13.76 -6.40
CA LEU A 127 11.64 -13.22 -7.77
C LEU A 127 11.20 -14.31 -8.76
N LYS A 128 11.75 -15.52 -8.68
CA LYS A 128 11.30 -16.66 -9.51
C LYS A 128 9.81 -16.99 -9.29
N ALA A 129 9.29 -16.85 -8.07
CA ALA A 129 7.87 -17.06 -7.78
C ALA A 129 6.99 -16.02 -8.50
N LEU A 130 7.41 -14.76 -8.56
CA LEU A 130 6.71 -13.72 -9.31
C LEU A 130 6.79 -13.96 -10.83
N ALA A 131 7.95 -14.36 -11.34
CA ALA A 131 8.09 -14.72 -12.75
C ALA A 131 7.17 -15.90 -13.13
N ARG A 132 7.08 -16.95 -12.28
CA ARG A 132 6.13 -18.06 -12.47
C ARG A 132 4.67 -17.60 -12.46
N ALA A 133 4.35 -16.53 -11.73
CA ALA A 133 3.03 -15.93 -11.69
C ALA A 133 2.75 -14.96 -12.87
N GLY A 134 3.64 -14.89 -13.87
CA GLY A 134 3.45 -14.11 -15.08
C GLY A 134 3.91 -12.65 -15.00
N ILE A 135 4.64 -12.25 -13.95
CA ILE A 135 5.18 -10.90 -13.83
C ILE A 135 6.42 -10.73 -14.72
N ASP A 136 6.43 -9.73 -15.60
CA ASP A 136 7.56 -9.41 -16.48
C ASP A 136 8.68 -8.66 -15.74
N LEU A 137 9.44 -9.41 -14.93
CA LEU A 137 10.56 -8.86 -14.17
C LEU A 137 11.69 -8.35 -15.07
N ALA A 138 11.91 -8.94 -16.24
CA ALA A 138 12.95 -8.51 -17.18
C ALA A 138 12.61 -7.13 -17.77
N GLY A 139 11.35 -6.91 -18.16
CA GLY A 139 10.86 -5.61 -18.60
C GLY A 139 10.95 -4.54 -17.50
N ILE A 140 10.70 -4.91 -16.24
CA ILE A 140 10.85 -4.01 -15.10
C ILE A 140 12.32 -3.58 -14.91
N GLU A 141 13.27 -4.53 -14.93
CA GLU A 141 14.70 -4.22 -14.80
C GLU A 141 15.20 -3.37 -15.98
N ALA A 142 14.75 -3.67 -17.20
CA ALA A 142 15.10 -2.91 -18.41
C ALA A 142 14.62 -1.44 -18.36
N LYS A 143 13.49 -1.17 -17.71
CA LYS A 143 12.97 0.20 -17.48
C LYS A 143 13.71 0.95 -16.36
N THR A 144 14.57 0.26 -15.60
CA THR A 144 15.38 0.85 -14.52
C THR A 144 16.89 0.66 -14.73
N PRO A 145 17.45 1.04 -15.91
CA PRO A 145 18.85 0.82 -16.20
C PRO A 145 19.75 1.58 -15.22
N GLY A 146 20.71 0.87 -14.61
CA GLY A 146 21.64 1.41 -13.62
C GLY A 146 21.07 1.64 -12.21
N LYS A 147 19.80 1.32 -11.95
CA LYS A 147 19.14 1.50 -10.64
C LYS A 147 18.95 0.16 -9.90
N ARG A 148 18.59 0.28 -8.62
CA ARG A 148 18.10 -0.79 -7.75
C ARG A 148 16.75 -1.30 -8.29
N ALA A 149 16.78 -2.25 -9.23
CA ALA A 149 15.61 -2.70 -9.99
C ALA A 149 14.49 -3.21 -9.07
N PHE A 150 14.87 -3.97 -8.04
CA PHE A 150 13.94 -4.49 -7.05
C PHE A 150 14.37 -4.13 -5.63
N SER A 151 13.41 -3.77 -4.80
CA SER A 151 13.56 -3.68 -3.35
C SER A 151 12.79 -4.83 -2.71
N LEU A 152 13.48 -5.66 -1.94
CA LEU A 152 12.92 -6.83 -1.28
C LEU A 152 12.94 -6.65 0.23
N MET A 153 11.89 -7.12 0.90
CA MET A 153 11.81 -7.19 2.35
C MET A 153 11.14 -8.49 2.78
N LEU A 154 11.88 -9.35 3.47
CA LEU A 154 11.37 -10.50 4.20
C LEU A 154 10.94 -10.05 5.60
N ALA A 155 9.70 -10.30 5.96
CA ALA A 155 9.18 -10.11 7.31
C ALA A 155 7.93 -10.98 7.52
N ARG A 156 7.45 -11.08 8.77
CA ARG A 156 6.06 -11.49 8.98
C ARG A 156 5.12 -10.35 8.61
N LEU A 157 4.00 -10.70 7.98
CA LEU A 157 2.93 -9.79 7.62
C LEU A 157 2.17 -9.41 8.90
N GLU A 158 2.51 -8.23 9.42
CA GLU A 158 1.84 -7.59 10.55
C GLU A 158 0.48 -7.04 10.09
N ASP A 159 -0.51 -7.92 10.15
CA ASP A 159 -1.90 -7.66 9.77
C ASP A 159 -2.77 -8.55 10.65
N ASP A 160 -3.62 -7.93 11.47
CA ASP A 160 -4.43 -8.57 12.50
C ASP A 160 -5.47 -9.54 11.94
N ARG A 161 -5.78 -9.43 10.64
CA ARG A 161 -6.60 -10.41 9.93
C ARG A 161 -5.93 -11.77 10.04
N PHE A 162 -4.63 -11.85 9.81
CA PHE A 162 -3.92 -13.12 9.84
C PHE A 162 -3.39 -13.46 11.23
N LYS A 163 -4.15 -14.28 11.97
CA LYS A 163 -3.77 -14.76 13.31
C LYS A 163 -2.34 -15.33 13.42
N ALA A 164 -1.81 -15.90 12.33
CA ALA A 164 -0.48 -16.50 12.28
C ALA A 164 0.63 -15.60 11.72
N HIS A 165 0.30 -14.37 11.28
CA HIS A 165 1.21 -13.41 10.62
C HIS A 165 2.14 -14.08 9.59
N PRO A 166 1.65 -14.36 8.37
CA PRO A 166 2.36 -15.07 7.32
C PRO A 166 3.75 -14.50 7.06
N MET A 167 4.73 -15.37 6.82
CA MET A 167 6.07 -14.92 6.46
C MET A 167 6.12 -14.66 4.96
N VAL A 168 6.43 -13.42 4.58
CA VAL A 168 6.32 -12.97 3.19
C VAL A 168 7.54 -12.20 2.75
N TRP A 169 7.84 -12.31 1.45
CA TRP A 169 8.67 -11.35 0.75
C TRP A 169 7.79 -10.27 0.14
N ARG A 170 7.98 -9.02 0.56
CA ARG A 170 7.47 -7.85 -0.14
C ARG A 170 8.49 -7.44 -1.20
N VAL A 171 8.05 -7.36 -2.45
CA VAL A 171 8.89 -7.00 -3.60
C VAL A 171 8.34 -5.73 -4.21
N SER A 172 9.19 -4.74 -4.45
CA SER A 172 8.83 -3.50 -5.14
C SER A 172 9.75 -3.27 -6.33
N GLY A 173 9.21 -2.92 -7.49
CA GLY A 173 9.99 -2.69 -8.71
C GLY A 173 9.16 -2.01 -9.79
N GLY A 174 9.75 -1.07 -10.53
CA GLY A 174 9.05 -0.39 -11.64
C GLY A 174 7.80 0.41 -11.24
N GLY A 175 7.60 0.71 -9.94
CA GLY A 175 6.39 1.37 -9.42
C GLY A 175 5.29 0.40 -8.95
N GLU A 176 5.51 -0.90 -9.12
CA GLU A 176 4.59 -1.95 -8.67
C GLU A 176 5.09 -2.61 -7.38
N HIS A 177 4.15 -3.22 -6.65
CA HIS A 177 4.38 -3.92 -5.40
C HIS A 177 3.73 -5.31 -5.43
N TRP A 178 4.47 -6.32 -5.01
CA TRP A 178 3.99 -7.69 -4.92
C TRP A 178 4.35 -8.31 -3.58
N VAL A 179 3.58 -9.33 -3.22
CA VAL A 179 3.81 -10.14 -2.03
C VAL A 179 3.98 -11.59 -2.47
N VAL A 180 5.01 -12.24 -1.95
CA VAL A 180 5.33 -13.64 -2.19
C VAL A 180 5.28 -14.36 -0.85
N ASP A 181 4.60 -15.51 -0.83
CA ASP A 181 4.61 -16.39 0.32
C ASP A 181 6.00 -17.02 0.46
N ALA A 182 6.70 -16.66 1.53
CA ALA A 182 8.08 -17.10 1.72
C ALA A 182 8.17 -18.57 2.14
N VAL A 183 7.08 -19.22 2.54
CA VAL A 183 7.04 -20.64 2.91
C VAL A 183 6.64 -21.49 1.70
N HIS A 184 5.64 -21.05 0.94
CA HIS A 184 5.04 -21.83 -0.14
C HIS A 184 5.66 -21.56 -1.53
N ASN A 185 6.56 -20.58 -1.67
CA ASN A 185 7.28 -20.29 -2.92
C ASN A 185 6.37 -19.90 -4.10
N GLU A 186 5.37 -19.09 -3.82
CA GLU A 186 4.38 -18.64 -4.80
C GLU A 186 3.96 -17.20 -4.50
N LYS A 187 3.30 -16.56 -5.47
CA LYS A 187 2.63 -15.28 -5.22
C LYS A 187 1.66 -15.47 -4.06
N PHE A 188 1.69 -14.54 -3.10
CA PHE A 188 0.95 -14.68 -1.85
C PHE A 188 -0.56 -14.82 -2.10
N ASP A 189 -1.12 -15.89 -1.56
CA ASP A 189 -2.54 -16.17 -1.56
C ASP A 189 -3.06 -16.19 -0.10
N PRO A 190 -3.88 -15.20 0.29
CA PRO A 190 -4.39 -15.13 1.66
C PRO A 190 -5.39 -16.24 2.00
N THR A 191 -5.97 -16.94 1.01
CA THR A 191 -6.94 -18.03 1.26
C THR A 191 -6.28 -19.18 2.02
N ARG A 192 -4.99 -19.42 1.80
CA ARG A 192 -4.17 -20.39 2.53
C ARG A 192 -4.06 -20.10 4.02
N TYR A 193 -4.25 -18.84 4.39
CA TYR A 193 -4.18 -18.37 5.76
C TYR A 193 -5.57 -18.08 6.34
N GLY A 194 -6.60 -18.70 5.76
CA GLY A 194 -7.98 -18.61 6.24
C GLY A 194 -8.69 -17.32 5.84
N HIS A 195 -8.10 -16.53 4.93
CA HIS A 195 -8.70 -15.30 4.40
C HIS A 195 -9.05 -15.49 2.93
N ASP A 196 -10.27 -15.96 2.69
CA ASP A 196 -10.79 -16.12 1.35
C ASP A 196 -11.24 -14.77 0.76
N TYR A 197 -10.69 -14.39 -0.40
CA TYR A 197 -11.14 -13.22 -1.15
C TYR A 197 -12.59 -13.35 -1.63
N SER A 198 -13.15 -14.57 -1.71
CA SER A 198 -14.58 -14.78 -1.96
C SER A 198 -15.44 -14.31 -0.79
N VAL A 199 -14.94 -14.45 0.46
CA VAL A 199 -15.55 -13.89 1.66
C VAL A 199 -15.31 -12.38 1.72
N ALA A 200 -14.18 -11.87 1.23
CA ALA A 200 -13.99 -10.42 1.08
C ALA A 200 -14.94 -9.82 0.04
N LEU A 201 -15.18 -10.50 -1.10
CA LEU A 201 -16.16 -10.09 -2.11
C LEU A 201 -17.59 -10.24 -1.59
N ALA A 202 -17.91 -11.33 -0.89
CA ALA A 202 -19.21 -11.52 -0.24
C ALA A 202 -19.41 -10.54 0.93
N SER A 203 -18.34 -10.15 1.63
CA SER A 203 -18.35 -9.08 2.64
C SER A 203 -18.46 -7.73 1.96
N MET A 204 -17.84 -7.48 0.82
CA MET A 204 -18.04 -6.24 0.04
C MET A 204 -19.48 -6.15 -0.48
N VAL A 205 -20.07 -7.27 -0.90
CA VAL A 205 -21.48 -7.37 -1.31
C VAL A 205 -22.42 -7.25 -0.11
N ALA A 206 -22.12 -7.88 1.02
CA ALA A 206 -22.90 -7.73 2.25
C ALA A 206 -22.75 -6.33 2.86
N ASN A 207 -21.57 -5.72 2.75
CA ASN A 207 -21.27 -4.36 3.19
C ASN A 207 -21.95 -3.34 2.30
N SER A 208 -22.00 -3.56 0.97
CA SER A 208 -22.73 -2.68 0.07
C SER A 208 -24.23 -2.74 0.31
N VAL A 209 -24.78 -3.92 0.64
CA VAL A 209 -26.18 -4.07 1.09
C VAL A 209 -26.40 -3.38 2.44
N ASN A 210 -25.55 -3.62 3.44
CA ASN A 210 -25.66 -2.99 4.77
C ASN A 210 -25.44 -1.47 4.75
N LEU A 211 -24.59 -0.94 3.85
CA LEU A 211 -24.38 0.49 3.66
C LEU A 211 -25.55 1.14 2.93
N ALA A 212 -26.13 0.47 1.93
CA ALA A 212 -27.35 0.93 1.27
C ALA A 212 -28.55 0.98 2.23
N GLU A 213 -28.61 0.07 3.19
CA GLU A 213 -29.64 0.03 4.25
C GLU A 213 -29.27 0.87 5.49
N ARG A 214 -28.07 1.45 5.53
CA ARG A 214 -27.62 2.25 6.68
C ARG A 214 -28.48 3.52 6.77
N PRO A 215 -29.17 3.76 7.90
CA PRO A 215 -29.95 4.97 8.06
C PRO A 215 -29.01 6.18 7.97
N LYS A 216 -29.23 7.04 6.97
CA LYS A 216 -28.58 8.35 6.89
C LYS A 216 -29.01 9.13 8.12
N ARG A 217 -28.05 9.68 8.87
CA ARG A 217 -28.36 10.50 10.05
C ARG A 217 -29.18 11.71 9.60
N THR A 218 -30.28 11.98 10.31
CA THR A 218 -30.96 13.27 10.21
C THR A 218 -29.96 14.37 10.55
N ASP A 219 -29.99 15.47 9.80
CA ASP A 219 -29.12 16.64 9.97
C ASP A 219 -27.63 16.42 9.62
N VAL A 220 -27.32 15.41 8.79
CA VAL A 220 -25.99 15.22 8.20
C VAL A 220 -26.06 15.55 6.70
N TYR A 221 -25.55 16.72 6.35
CA TYR A 221 -25.61 17.27 4.99
C TYR A 221 -24.38 16.83 4.18
N THR A 222 -24.61 16.25 3.02
CA THR A 222 -23.55 15.90 2.06
C THR A 222 -23.07 17.13 1.30
N ALA A 223 -21.90 17.03 0.66
CA ALA A 223 -21.35 18.12 -0.14
C ALA A 223 -22.35 18.62 -1.18
N LYS A 224 -23.01 17.71 -1.90
CA LYS A 224 -23.98 18.08 -2.95
C LYS A 224 -25.24 18.74 -2.40
N THR A 225 -25.68 18.34 -1.19
CA THR A 225 -26.87 18.93 -0.55
C THR A 225 -26.68 20.44 -0.33
N ASP A 226 -25.48 20.86 0.07
CA ASP A 226 -25.17 22.28 0.32
C ASP A 226 -24.63 23.02 -0.91
N LEU A 227 -24.09 22.29 -1.89
CA LEU A 227 -23.46 22.85 -3.09
C LEU A 227 -24.39 23.78 -3.87
N GLU A 228 -25.65 23.42 -4.08
CA GLU A 228 -26.57 24.24 -4.88
C GLU A 228 -26.79 25.62 -4.27
N ASN A 229 -26.90 25.68 -2.94
CA ASN A 229 -26.99 26.93 -2.19
C ASN A 229 -25.69 27.74 -2.29
N ALA A 230 -24.53 27.07 -2.25
CA ALA A 230 -23.24 27.72 -2.43
C ALA A 230 -23.05 28.30 -3.83
N LEU A 231 -23.45 27.56 -4.86
CA LEU A 231 -23.45 28.04 -6.25
C LEU A 231 -24.42 29.21 -6.44
N ALA A 232 -25.62 29.16 -5.83
CA ALA A 232 -26.59 30.25 -5.90
C ALA A 232 -26.06 31.53 -5.23
N TYR A 233 -25.45 31.39 -4.04
CA TYR A 233 -24.80 32.51 -3.36
C TYR A 233 -23.65 33.09 -4.19
N ALA A 234 -22.75 32.23 -4.69
CA ALA A 234 -21.61 32.65 -5.51
C ALA A 234 -22.06 33.37 -6.78
N ARG A 235 -23.09 32.89 -7.49
CA ARG A 235 -23.62 33.59 -8.68
C ARG A 235 -24.13 35.00 -8.36
N LYS A 236 -24.73 35.20 -7.18
CA LYS A 236 -25.28 36.50 -6.76
C LYS A 236 -24.20 37.49 -6.31
N HIS A 237 -23.15 37.01 -5.64
CA HIS A 237 -22.16 37.87 -5.00
C HIS A 237 -20.81 37.91 -5.74
N PHE A 238 -20.48 36.85 -6.48
CA PHE A 238 -19.19 36.60 -7.11
C PHE A 238 -19.39 36.02 -8.54
N ALA A 239 -20.11 36.76 -9.40
CA ALA A 239 -20.59 36.26 -10.69
C ALA A 239 -19.50 35.75 -11.66
N ASP A 240 -18.24 36.18 -11.48
CA ASP A 240 -17.09 35.77 -12.29
C ASP A 240 -16.25 34.65 -11.65
N ALA A 241 -16.62 34.18 -10.46
CA ALA A 241 -15.85 33.20 -9.72
C ALA A 241 -16.27 31.76 -10.07
N ASN A 242 -15.28 30.87 -10.16
CA ASN A 242 -15.46 29.47 -10.53
C ASN A 242 -15.17 28.55 -9.34
N LEU A 243 -16.00 27.53 -9.12
CA LEU A 243 -15.76 26.55 -8.07
C LEU A 243 -14.50 25.73 -8.38
N MET A 244 -13.55 25.70 -7.45
CA MET A 244 -12.24 25.05 -7.61
C MET A 244 -12.04 23.86 -6.67
N ALA A 245 -12.61 23.90 -5.46
CA ALA A 245 -12.54 22.81 -4.49
C ALA A 245 -13.78 22.78 -3.59
N ILE A 246 -14.06 21.59 -3.06
CA ILE A 246 -15.00 21.37 -1.95
C ILE A 246 -14.24 20.64 -0.85
N GLU A 247 -14.28 21.11 0.37
CA GLU A 247 -13.63 20.49 1.52
C GLU A 247 -14.62 20.35 2.67
N GLY A 248 -14.57 19.24 3.39
CA GLY A 248 -15.35 19.06 4.60
C GLY A 248 -14.61 18.17 5.59
N PHE A 249 -14.82 18.44 6.88
CA PHE A 249 -14.49 17.47 7.91
C PHE A 249 -15.65 16.48 7.98
N VAL A 250 -15.47 15.26 7.50
CA VAL A 250 -16.55 14.28 7.29
C VAL A 250 -16.51 13.16 8.32
N ASP A 251 -17.70 12.68 8.66
CA ASP A 251 -17.89 11.42 9.36
C ASP A 251 -18.01 10.24 8.37
N ALA A 252 -18.25 9.05 8.90
CA ALA A 252 -18.43 7.85 8.09
C ALA A 252 -19.72 7.84 7.24
N TRP A 253 -20.65 8.79 7.41
CA TRP A 253 -21.80 8.99 6.53
C TRP A 253 -21.50 9.96 5.39
N GLY A 254 -20.27 10.47 5.31
CA GLY A 254 -19.84 11.39 4.27
C GLY A 254 -20.50 12.76 4.37
N GLY A 255 -21.12 13.11 5.49
CA GLY A 255 -21.55 14.48 5.75
C GLY A 255 -20.60 15.18 6.70
N SER A 256 -20.61 16.51 6.62
CA SER A 256 -19.76 17.34 7.46
C SER A 256 -20.56 17.87 8.65
N PRO A 257 -20.31 17.39 9.89
CA PRO A 257 -20.95 17.97 11.05
C PRO A 257 -20.55 19.44 11.19
N CYS A 258 -21.51 20.28 11.55
CA CYS A 258 -21.27 21.70 11.74
C CYS A 258 -22.01 22.22 12.97
N THR A 259 -21.37 23.15 13.67
CA THR A 259 -21.90 23.75 14.92
C THR A 259 -22.39 25.19 14.72
N GLY A 260 -22.11 25.80 13.56
CA GLY A 260 -22.57 27.14 13.22
C GLY A 260 -22.01 27.67 11.89
N PRO A 261 -22.30 28.95 11.55
CA PRO A 261 -21.77 29.60 10.37
C PRO A 261 -20.24 29.64 10.36
N GLY A 262 -19.60 29.23 9.26
CA GLY A 262 -18.13 29.12 9.16
C GLY A 262 -17.56 27.74 9.51
N ASP A 263 -18.43 26.76 9.75
CA ASP A 263 -18.14 25.35 9.96
C ASP A 263 -18.85 24.51 8.89
N GLY A 264 -18.60 23.19 8.84
CA GLY A 264 -19.19 22.28 7.85
C GLY A 264 -18.42 22.25 6.52
N TRP A 265 -19.13 22.37 5.41
CA TRP A 265 -18.54 22.31 4.07
C TRP A 265 -17.96 23.65 3.65
N ALA A 266 -16.73 23.67 3.16
CA ALA A 266 -16.09 24.82 2.54
C ALA A 266 -16.05 24.66 1.01
N PHE A 267 -16.49 25.70 0.30
CA PHE A 267 -16.51 25.80 -1.15
C PHE A 267 -15.60 26.93 -1.58
N TYR A 268 -14.57 26.60 -2.36
CA TYR A 268 -13.53 27.52 -2.78
C TYR A 268 -13.80 28.00 -4.19
N PHE A 269 -14.07 29.30 -4.35
CA PHE A 269 -14.33 29.93 -5.63
C PHE A 269 -13.18 30.84 -6.03
N TYR A 270 -12.61 30.67 -7.22
CA TYR A 270 -11.56 31.55 -7.74
C TYR A 270 -12.13 32.58 -8.71
N SER A 271 -11.87 33.86 -8.47
CA SER A 271 -12.21 34.98 -9.37
C SER A 271 -10.98 35.34 -10.21
N PRO A 272 -10.96 35.05 -11.53
CA PRO A 272 -9.83 35.43 -12.39
C PRO A 272 -9.64 36.95 -12.46
N ARG A 273 -10.73 37.73 -12.38
CA ARG A 273 -10.68 39.19 -12.43
C ARG A 273 -9.98 39.78 -11.22
N ARG A 274 -10.18 39.19 -10.04
CA ARG A 274 -9.58 39.65 -8.78
C ARG A 274 -8.28 38.93 -8.44
N SER A 275 -7.98 37.83 -9.13
CA SER A 275 -6.86 36.93 -8.84
C SER A 275 -6.85 36.46 -7.38
N ASP A 276 -8.04 36.22 -6.83
CA ASP A 276 -8.23 35.87 -5.43
C ASP A 276 -9.36 34.83 -5.25
N PHE A 277 -9.40 34.22 -4.07
CA PHE A 277 -10.38 33.22 -3.68
C PHE A 277 -11.46 33.79 -2.77
N GLU A 278 -12.69 33.40 -3.05
CA GLU A 278 -13.83 33.55 -2.17
C GLU A 278 -14.16 32.19 -1.57
N VAL A 279 -14.27 32.12 -0.25
CA VAL A 279 -14.61 30.88 0.45
C VAL A 279 -15.97 30.99 1.08
N LEU A 280 -16.85 30.10 0.66
CA LEU A 280 -18.20 29.97 1.20
C LEU A 280 -18.24 28.75 2.10
N PHE A 281 -18.75 28.93 3.31
CA PHE A 281 -19.05 27.84 4.21
C PHE A 281 -20.53 27.53 4.14
N ALA A 282 -20.87 26.25 4.16
CA ALA A 282 -22.23 25.78 4.28
C ALA A 282 -22.40 24.88 5.50
N CYS A 283 -23.45 25.16 6.26
CA CYS A 283 -23.84 24.42 7.43
C CYS A 283 -25.36 24.35 7.50
N ASN A 284 -25.94 23.15 7.41
CA ASN A 284 -27.36 22.90 7.49
C ASN A 284 -28.20 23.78 6.53
N GLY A 285 -27.76 23.91 5.28
CA GLY A 285 -28.42 24.73 4.26
C GLY A 285 -28.18 26.24 4.36
N PHE A 286 -27.58 26.74 5.45
CA PHE A 286 -27.10 28.12 5.51
C PHE A 286 -25.77 28.24 4.77
N VAL A 287 -25.63 29.26 3.91
CA VAL A 287 -24.37 29.57 3.22
C VAL A 287 -23.95 31.01 3.47
N GLY A 288 -22.67 31.21 3.76
CA GLY A 288 -22.07 32.54 3.87
C GLY A 288 -20.55 32.52 3.77
N PRO A 289 -19.92 33.70 3.66
CA PRO A 289 -18.47 33.81 3.69
C PRO A 289 -17.93 33.43 5.07
N GLY A 290 -16.76 32.81 5.11
CA GLY A 290 -16.10 32.47 6.37
C GLY A 290 -14.58 32.60 6.29
N PRO A 291 -13.90 32.68 7.44
CA PRO A 291 -12.46 32.82 7.47
C PRO A 291 -11.80 31.48 7.08
N THR A 292 -11.04 31.46 5.99
CA THR A 292 -10.08 30.38 5.73
C THR A 292 -8.67 30.85 6.01
N ARG A 293 -7.87 29.98 6.65
CA ARG A 293 -6.43 30.21 6.86
C ARG A 293 -5.57 29.51 5.82
N ASN A 294 -6.14 28.56 5.08
CA ASN A 294 -5.42 27.73 4.14
C ASN A 294 -6.32 27.38 2.96
N ILE A 295 -5.89 27.70 1.75
CA ILE A 295 -6.61 27.35 0.53
C ILE A 295 -5.99 26.06 0.01
N PRO A 296 -6.72 24.93 -0.04
CA PRO A 296 -6.16 23.62 -0.39
C PRO A 296 -5.95 23.45 -1.91
N LEU A 297 -5.60 24.53 -2.61
CA LEU A 297 -5.50 24.61 -4.05
C LEU A 297 -4.17 25.19 -4.50
N ASP A 298 -3.70 24.66 -5.61
CA ASP A 298 -2.58 25.15 -6.39
C ASP A 298 -3.08 25.47 -7.79
N LEU A 299 -3.13 26.76 -8.17
CA LEU A 299 -3.63 27.22 -9.47
C LEU A 299 -2.79 26.71 -10.65
N ALA A 300 -1.53 26.30 -10.43
CA ALA A 300 -0.73 25.67 -11.47
C ALA A 300 -1.19 24.23 -11.75
N ARG A 301 -1.77 23.56 -10.74
CA ARG A 301 -2.14 22.13 -10.80
C ARG A 301 -3.63 21.90 -10.96
N HIS A 302 -4.46 22.81 -10.51
CA HIS A 302 -5.90 22.64 -10.44
C HIS A 302 -6.65 23.58 -11.39
N GLU A 303 -7.84 23.17 -11.79
CA GLU A 303 -8.76 23.90 -12.65
C GLU A 303 -10.18 23.84 -12.07
N PRO A 304 -11.12 24.66 -12.57
CA PRO A 304 -12.50 24.62 -12.09
C PRO A 304 -13.10 23.22 -12.13
N ILE A 305 -13.86 22.87 -11.10
CA ILE A 305 -14.61 21.63 -11.04
C ILE A 305 -15.73 21.70 -12.09
N ALA A 306 -15.69 20.79 -13.06
CA ALA A 306 -16.63 20.69 -14.15
C ALA A 306 -17.03 19.23 -14.41
N GLY A 307 -18.26 19.03 -14.88
CA GLY A 307 -18.79 17.71 -15.23
C GLY A 307 -19.42 16.96 -14.04
N PRO A 308 -19.84 15.71 -14.27
CA PRO A 308 -20.48 14.90 -13.25
C PRO A 308 -19.46 14.38 -12.24
N TYR A 309 -19.81 14.46 -10.96
CA TYR A 309 -19.11 13.79 -9.87
C TYR A 309 -20.10 13.22 -8.87
N ILE A 310 -19.69 12.13 -8.23
CA ILE A 310 -20.41 11.49 -7.14
C ILE A 310 -20.35 12.35 -5.88
N ASP A 311 -21.36 12.21 -5.04
CA ASP A 311 -21.46 12.93 -3.78
C ASP A 311 -20.51 12.34 -2.72
N SER A 312 -20.33 13.07 -1.62
CA SER A 312 -19.37 12.74 -0.57
C SER A 312 -19.71 11.45 0.20
N ASP A 313 -20.99 11.12 0.34
CA ASP A 313 -21.45 9.87 0.96
C ASP A 313 -21.10 8.65 0.10
N VAL A 314 -21.31 8.73 -1.21
CA VAL A 314 -20.95 7.65 -2.16
C VAL A 314 -19.45 7.40 -2.14
N ALA A 315 -18.64 8.46 -2.05
CA ALA A 315 -17.18 8.33 -1.96
C ALA A 315 -16.77 7.61 -0.67
N VAL A 316 -17.39 7.96 0.46
CA VAL A 316 -17.14 7.32 1.75
C VAL A 316 -17.68 5.89 1.78
N ASP A 317 -18.81 5.60 1.15
CA ASP A 317 -19.38 4.26 1.10
C ASP A 317 -18.47 3.30 0.30
N ASP A 318 -17.92 3.69 -0.86
CA ASP A 318 -16.96 2.86 -1.62
C ASP A 318 -15.69 2.55 -0.79
N LEU A 319 -15.22 3.54 -0.02
CA LEU A 319 -14.14 3.33 0.92
C LEU A 319 -14.53 2.33 2.01
N LEU A 320 -15.70 2.46 2.62
CA LEU A 320 -16.13 1.55 3.70
C LEU A 320 -16.40 0.13 3.20
N VAL A 321 -16.80 -0.05 1.94
CA VAL A 321 -16.92 -1.37 1.30
C VAL A 321 -15.56 -2.07 1.29
N THR A 322 -14.49 -1.36 0.94
CA THR A 322 -13.14 -1.92 0.77
C THR A 322 -12.27 -1.87 2.03
N HIS A 323 -12.50 -0.88 2.90
CA HIS A 323 -11.74 -0.53 4.10
C HIS A 323 -12.72 -0.18 5.24
N GLY A 324 -13.51 -1.16 5.68
CA GLY A 324 -14.55 -0.97 6.70
C GLY A 324 -14.04 -0.48 8.06
N ASP A 325 -12.73 -0.51 8.28
CA ASP A 325 -12.03 -0.01 9.47
C ASP A 325 -11.39 1.38 9.28
N ALA A 326 -11.55 2.04 8.12
CA ALA A 326 -10.92 3.33 7.82
C ALA A 326 -11.30 4.41 8.87
N PHE A 327 -12.53 4.40 9.35
CA PHE A 327 -13.02 5.27 10.42
C PHE A 327 -12.94 4.63 11.82
N HIS A 328 -12.17 3.54 11.95
CA HIS A 328 -11.84 2.81 13.17
C HIS A 328 -13.03 2.33 14.00
N GLU A 329 -13.90 1.48 13.45
CA GLU A 329 -14.77 0.61 14.23
C GLU A 329 -15.15 -0.66 13.47
N THR A 330 -15.17 -1.80 14.15
CA THR A 330 -15.82 -3.03 13.71
C THR A 330 -17.28 -2.71 13.39
N MET A 331 -17.68 -2.64 12.11
CA MET A 331 -19.02 -2.35 11.57
C MET A 331 -20.17 -2.39 12.59
N GLY A 332 -20.25 -1.36 13.43
CA GLY A 332 -20.92 -1.44 14.71
C GLY A 332 -21.27 -0.07 15.25
N ARG A 333 -22.23 0.59 14.61
CA ARG A 333 -23.03 1.73 15.10
C ARG A 333 -22.33 2.99 15.68
N LYS A 334 -21.00 3.09 15.85
CA LYS A 334 -20.37 4.19 16.60
C LYS A 334 -19.10 4.80 15.98
N PHE A 335 -19.03 5.09 14.69
CA PHE A 335 -17.82 5.71 14.10
C PHE A 335 -17.25 6.88 14.94
N THR A 336 -16.02 6.70 15.47
CA THR A 336 -15.40 7.64 16.43
C THR A 336 -14.35 8.54 15.78
N ARG A 337 -13.90 8.20 14.57
CA ARG A 337 -12.99 9.04 13.79
C ARG A 337 -13.75 9.86 12.76
N ASN A 338 -13.20 11.02 12.48
CA ASN A 338 -13.56 11.89 11.38
C ASN A 338 -12.34 12.05 10.48
N GLY A 339 -12.58 12.42 9.22
CA GLY A 339 -11.55 12.67 8.21
C GLY A 339 -11.75 14.00 7.51
N THR A 340 -10.76 14.44 6.75
CA THR A 340 -10.91 15.59 5.86
C THR A 340 -11.10 15.08 4.45
N LEU A 341 -12.25 15.36 3.85
CA LEU A 341 -12.58 14.97 2.49
C LEU A 341 -12.51 16.19 1.58
N LEU A 342 -11.75 16.07 0.50
CA LEU A 342 -11.44 17.17 -0.41
C LEU A 342 -11.69 16.77 -1.87
N LEU A 343 -12.59 17.47 -2.56
CA LEU A 343 -12.83 17.34 -4.00
C LEU A 343 -11.99 18.36 -4.76
N ARG A 344 -11.22 17.91 -5.75
CA ARG A 344 -10.45 18.78 -6.63
C ARG A 344 -10.44 18.26 -8.07
N GLN A 345 -10.35 19.20 -9.01
CA GLN A 345 -10.08 18.88 -10.41
C GLN A 345 -8.65 19.30 -10.78
N TYR A 346 -7.89 18.35 -11.30
CA TYR A 346 -6.50 18.50 -11.69
C TYR A 346 -6.38 18.76 -13.20
N LYS A 347 -5.57 19.75 -13.55
CA LYS A 347 -5.16 20.01 -14.94
C LYS A 347 -4.48 18.78 -15.54
N THR A 348 -3.60 18.15 -14.76
CA THR A 348 -2.94 16.89 -15.10
C THR A 348 -3.13 15.91 -13.95
N PRO A 349 -3.58 14.67 -14.22
CA PRO A 349 -3.76 13.64 -13.21
C PRO A 349 -2.54 13.49 -12.31
N PRO A 350 -2.70 13.42 -10.97
CA PRO A 350 -1.58 13.32 -10.03
C PRO A 350 -1.03 11.88 -9.90
N PHE A 351 -1.21 11.05 -10.93
CA PHE A 351 -0.85 9.63 -10.94
C PHE A 351 0.28 9.35 -11.93
N ASN A 352 1.20 8.49 -11.51
CA ASN A 352 2.26 7.98 -12.39
C ASN A 352 1.78 6.79 -13.24
N ASP A 353 0.68 6.14 -12.87
CA ASP A 353 0.09 5.02 -13.60
C ASP A 353 -0.63 5.50 -14.88
N PRO A 354 -0.23 5.01 -16.07
CA PRO A 354 -0.90 5.31 -17.33
C PRO A 354 -2.40 5.00 -17.37
N GLY A 355 -2.84 3.97 -16.63
CA GLY A 355 -4.25 3.59 -16.53
C GLY A 355 -5.11 4.64 -15.83
N LEU A 356 -4.50 5.55 -15.07
CA LEU A 356 -5.16 6.62 -14.32
C LEU A 356 -5.01 8.00 -14.95
N TRP A 357 -4.36 8.13 -16.11
CA TRP A 357 -4.13 9.41 -16.79
C TRP A 357 -5.41 10.11 -17.30
N LYS A 358 -6.56 9.45 -17.24
CA LYS A 358 -7.84 10.07 -17.56
C LYS A 358 -8.57 10.59 -16.31
N VAL A 359 -8.13 10.20 -15.12
CA VAL A 359 -8.79 10.58 -13.87
C VAL A 359 -8.27 11.93 -13.41
N ARG A 360 -9.11 12.96 -13.56
CA ARG A 360 -8.75 14.35 -13.26
C ARG A 360 -9.54 14.93 -12.10
N VAL A 361 -10.71 14.38 -11.78
CA VAL A 361 -11.54 14.83 -10.65
C VAL A 361 -11.42 13.79 -9.54
N LEU A 362 -10.98 14.21 -8.36
CA LEU A 362 -10.65 13.32 -7.27
C LEU A 362 -11.29 13.77 -5.97
N TRP A 363 -11.88 12.81 -5.27
CA TRP A 363 -12.08 12.89 -3.83
C TRP A 363 -10.81 12.40 -3.14
N GLU A 364 -10.27 13.17 -2.20
CA GLU A 364 -9.13 12.82 -1.37
C GLU A 364 -9.56 12.86 0.08
N LEU A 365 -9.67 11.68 0.70
CA LEU A 365 -10.00 11.54 2.12
C LEU A 365 -8.73 11.34 2.93
N THR A 366 -8.47 12.24 3.87
CA THR A 366 -7.40 12.11 4.86
C THR A 366 -7.98 11.65 6.19
N VAL A 367 -7.59 10.45 6.64
CA VAL A 367 -7.96 9.94 7.97
C VAL A 367 -6.69 9.59 8.75
N GLY A 368 -6.39 10.36 9.79
CA GLY A 368 -5.16 10.21 10.55
C GLY A 368 -3.92 10.42 9.69
N ARG A 369 -3.19 9.35 9.37
CA ARG A 369 -1.99 9.38 8.52
C ARG A 369 -2.22 8.87 7.10
N SER A 370 -3.39 8.30 6.83
CA SER A 370 -3.70 7.68 5.56
C SER A 370 -4.41 8.68 4.65
N ILE A 371 -4.05 8.69 3.37
CA ILE A 371 -4.78 9.45 2.34
C ILE A 371 -5.34 8.46 1.32
N PHE A 372 -6.66 8.44 1.20
CA PHE A 372 -7.40 7.65 0.24
C PHE A 372 -7.80 8.54 -0.93
N ARG A 373 -7.51 8.12 -2.18
CA ARG A 373 -7.98 8.85 -3.36
C ARG A 373 -9.00 8.04 -4.12
N MET A 374 -10.14 8.64 -4.39
CA MET A 374 -11.24 8.06 -5.14
C MET A 374 -11.46 8.85 -6.43
N ASP A 375 -11.78 8.15 -7.50
CA ASP A 375 -12.25 8.77 -8.74
C ASP A 375 -13.61 9.41 -8.46
N ALA A 376 -13.66 10.74 -8.53
CA ALA A 376 -14.90 11.44 -8.21
C ALA A 376 -15.99 11.22 -9.27
N VAL A 377 -15.71 10.61 -10.42
CA VAL A 377 -16.72 10.36 -11.45
C VAL A 377 -17.50 9.07 -11.20
N ASN A 378 -16.83 8.03 -10.70
CA ASN A 378 -17.43 6.69 -10.53
C ASN A 378 -17.30 6.11 -9.11
N GLY A 379 -16.66 6.84 -8.20
CA GLY A 379 -16.50 6.46 -6.80
C GLY A 379 -15.39 5.47 -6.51
N ARG A 380 -14.73 4.90 -7.52
CA ARG A 380 -13.74 3.85 -7.35
C ARG A 380 -12.53 4.35 -6.57
N LEU A 381 -12.18 3.67 -5.47
CA LEU A 381 -10.89 3.84 -4.80
C LEU A 381 -9.70 3.53 -5.73
N LEU A 382 -8.73 4.44 -5.80
CA LEU A 382 -7.60 4.41 -6.75
C LEU A 382 -6.28 4.10 -6.09
N ASP A 383 -5.93 4.82 -5.03
CA ASP A 383 -4.71 4.60 -4.24
C ASP A 383 -4.91 4.96 -2.76
N VAL A 384 -4.04 4.37 -1.93
CA VAL A 384 -3.91 4.67 -0.50
C VAL A 384 -2.45 5.04 -0.24
N ARG A 385 -2.21 6.17 0.42
CA ARG A 385 -0.87 6.69 0.74
C ARG A 385 -0.62 6.83 2.23
#